data_AF-A0A1Q5G5I3-F1
#
_entry.id   AF-A0A1Q5G5I3-F1
#
_cell.length_a   1.000
_cell.length_b   1.000
_cell.length_c   1.000
_cell.angle_alpha   90.00
_cell.angle_beta   90.00
_cell.angle_gamma   90.00
#
_symmetry.space_group_name_H-M   'P 1'
#
loop_
_entity.id
_entity.type
_entity.pdbx_description
1 polymer ?
#
loop_
_entity_poly.entity_id
_entity_poly.type
_entity_poly.pdbx_seq_one_letter_code
_entity_poly.pdbx_strand_id
1 'polypeptide(L)'
;MALGVVPNMIEKLKDSVWTFLAAFVAAILGVLLGWTMLQKRGAGVVVQLFPHLQESRLELMKNCSRAQHDSTLLLDRRQLRPAGRTLPLPELLDLTATFIDARVIEQRGPNLAPGHDPSSAVSLYPLVPLRDGFLLGRRLSYEHHDLTIMYLNGSVAVPGVVLSPQLRAPLAADERAHAETVLHPVPDPSNPPPFQACPVEHQHHLALIVRLSPAEGMTSTARAFARTGSVRWPTTSRHTGYVFDSDDPEAPGTPCGTHFTIEARIDRLPPDQSTFEAVTKYIHEVWRTARASWAETCSSGNIETRLFIMGPTPIAIALGWLTARDIIDVVHHELRLVNSPPPVPDPEIR
;
A
#
# COMPACT_ATOMS: atom_id res chain seq x y z
N MET A 1 54.52 29.89 -53.94
CA MET A 1 54.98 30.28 -52.59
C MET A 1 53.76 30.61 -51.74
N ALA A 2 53.17 29.63 -51.08
CA ALA A 2 52.12 29.80 -50.05
C ALA A 2 51.97 28.48 -49.27
N LEU A 3 53.04 28.10 -48.58
CA LEU A 3 53.11 26.94 -47.68
C LEU A 3 54.06 27.37 -46.56
N GLY A 4 53.52 28.08 -45.56
CA GLY A 4 54.36 28.69 -44.52
C GLY A 4 53.61 29.34 -43.36
N VAL A 5 52.33 29.05 -43.15
CA VAL A 5 51.56 29.61 -42.02
C VAL A 5 50.63 28.55 -41.44
N VAL A 6 51.19 27.41 -40.99
CA VAL A 6 50.43 26.38 -40.25
C VAL A 6 51.13 25.82 -38.99
N PRO A 7 52.40 26.12 -38.60
CA PRO A 7 52.89 25.62 -37.32
C PRO A 7 52.41 26.41 -36.09
N ASN A 8 52.00 27.68 -36.26
CA ASN A 8 51.99 28.63 -35.12
C ASN A 8 50.65 28.79 -34.39
N MET A 9 49.57 28.09 -34.81
CA MET A 9 48.32 28.05 -34.04
C MET A 9 48.27 26.88 -33.03
N ILE A 10 49.07 25.83 -33.24
CA ILE A 10 49.14 24.69 -32.31
C ILE A 10 50.06 25.02 -31.11
N GLU A 11 51.04 25.90 -31.30
CA GLU A 11 51.98 26.29 -30.23
C GLU A 11 51.37 27.28 -29.22
N LYS A 12 50.44 28.14 -29.64
CA LYS A 12 49.70 29.05 -28.74
C LYS A 12 48.60 28.39 -27.92
N LEU A 13 48.19 27.16 -28.25
CA LEU A 13 47.23 26.40 -27.44
C LEU A 13 47.89 25.64 -26.27
N LYS A 14 49.23 25.61 -26.20
CA LYS A 14 49.98 24.87 -25.17
C LYS A 14 50.07 25.60 -23.82
N ASP A 15 49.85 26.92 -23.78
CA ASP A 15 50.18 27.75 -22.60
C ASP A 15 49.06 27.91 -21.57
N SER A 16 47.90 27.29 -21.77
CA SER A 16 46.85 27.35 -20.77
C SER A 16 46.24 25.98 -20.54
N VAL A 17 46.96 25.17 -19.76
CA VAL A 17 46.44 23.96 -19.10
C VAL A 17 45.04 24.21 -18.50
N TRP A 18 44.79 25.44 -18.03
CA TRP A 18 43.49 25.90 -17.53
C TRP A 18 42.38 25.91 -18.57
N THR A 19 42.65 26.30 -19.82
CA THR A 19 41.63 26.23 -20.90
C THR A 19 41.27 24.81 -21.28
N PHE A 20 42.25 23.91 -21.32
CA PHE A 20 42.01 22.47 -21.54
C PHE A 20 41.24 21.85 -20.38
N LEU A 21 41.61 22.17 -19.14
CA LEU A 21 40.92 21.69 -17.94
C LEU A 21 39.46 22.20 -17.91
N ALA A 22 39.23 23.48 -18.22
CA ALA A 22 37.88 24.04 -18.28
C ALA A 22 37.02 23.38 -19.37
N ALA A 23 37.56 23.16 -20.57
CA ALA A 23 36.87 22.47 -21.64
C ALA A 23 36.56 21.00 -21.28
N PHE A 24 37.50 20.31 -20.63
CA PHE A 24 37.32 18.94 -20.17
C PHE A 24 36.24 18.83 -19.08
N VAL A 25 36.24 19.73 -18.10
CA VAL A 25 35.21 19.78 -17.05
C VAL A 25 33.84 20.12 -17.66
N ALA A 26 33.77 21.05 -18.60
CA ALA A 26 32.54 21.38 -19.32
C ALA A 26 32.01 20.18 -20.13
N ALA A 27 32.91 19.43 -20.80
CA ALA A 27 32.55 18.21 -21.52
C ALA A 27 32.06 17.11 -20.57
N ILE A 28 32.71 16.90 -19.43
CA ILE A 28 32.25 15.96 -18.39
C ILE A 28 30.88 16.38 -17.86
N LEU A 29 30.68 17.66 -17.54
CA LEU A 29 29.38 18.19 -17.10
C LEU A 29 28.31 17.97 -18.17
N GLY A 30 28.62 18.22 -19.44
CA GLY A 30 27.71 17.97 -20.56
C GLY A 30 27.36 16.50 -20.72
N VAL A 31 28.33 15.60 -20.56
CA VAL A 31 28.12 14.14 -20.57
C VAL A 31 27.31 13.70 -19.36
N LEU A 32 27.57 14.21 -18.16
CA LEU A 32 26.81 13.90 -16.95
C LEU A 32 25.37 14.44 -17.02
N LEU A 33 25.17 15.67 -17.53
CA LEU A 33 23.84 16.21 -17.78
C LEU A 33 23.10 15.39 -18.83
N GLY A 34 23.76 15.07 -19.95
CA GLY A 34 23.21 14.22 -21.00
C GLY A 34 22.84 12.84 -20.46
N TRP A 35 23.71 12.23 -19.66
CA TRP A 35 23.51 10.92 -19.04
C TRP A 35 22.33 10.91 -18.06
N THR A 36 22.21 11.94 -17.21
CA THR A 36 21.10 12.08 -16.26
C THR A 36 19.76 12.43 -16.95
N MET A 37 19.80 13.03 -18.14
CA MET A 37 18.61 13.23 -18.98
C MET A 37 18.25 12.00 -19.82
N LEU A 38 19.19 11.10 -20.10
CA LEU A 38 18.98 9.89 -20.90
C LEU A 38 18.63 8.64 -20.09
N GLN A 39 18.73 8.68 -18.75
CA GLN A 39 18.23 7.58 -17.92
C GLN A 39 16.70 7.48 -18.05
N LYS A 40 16.22 6.39 -18.65
CA LYS A 40 14.80 6.08 -18.73
C LYS A 40 14.22 5.96 -17.33
N ARG A 41 13.20 6.75 -17.04
CA ARG A 41 12.67 6.95 -15.68
C ARG A 41 11.54 5.98 -15.32
N GLY A 42 11.33 4.92 -16.10
CA GLY A 42 10.26 3.95 -15.90
C GLY A 42 8.86 4.54 -16.18
N ALA A 43 7.83 3.90 -15.65
CA ALA A 43 6.44 4.31 -15.85
C ALA A 43 5.66 4.46 -14.55
N GLY A 44 4.85 5.52 -14.47
CA GLY A 44 3.93 5.73 -13.36
C GLY A 44 2.49 5.37 -13.73
N VAL A 45 1.77 4.78 -12.77
CA VAL A 45 0.33 4.53 -12.85
C VAL A 45 -0.35 5.23 -11.69
N VAL A 46 -1.16 6.25 -11.97
CA VAL A 46 -1.91 7.00 -10.96
C VAL A 46 -3.32 6.43 -10.90
N VAL A 47 -3.74 5.95 -9.73
CA VAL A 47 -5.04 5.29 -9.53
C VAL A 47 -5.89 6.10 -8.57
N GLN A 48 -7.08 6.52 -9.00
CA GLN A 48 -8.07 7.24 -8.18
C GLN A 48 -9.36 6.43 -8.10
N LEU A 49 -9.59 5.75 -6.97
CA LEU A 49 -10.80 4.95 -6.74
C LEU A 49 -11.75 5.50 -5.68
N PHE A 50 -11.35 6.55 -4.95
CA PHE A 50 -12.28 7.21 -4.00
C PHE A 50 -13.58 7.64 -4.69
N PRO A 51 -14.74 7.48 -4.03
CA PRO A 51 -16.04 7.84 -4.59
C PRO A 51 -16.15 9.35 -4.87
N HIS A 52 -15.52 10.18 -4.03
CA HIS A 52 -15.39 11.61 -4.24
C HIS A 52 -14.01 11.95 -4.78
N LEU A 53 -13.96 12.81 -5.80
CA LEU A 53 -12.72 13.22 -6.44
C LEU A 53 -11.88 14.04 -5.46
N GLN A 54 -10.64 13.61 -5.22
CA GLN A 54 -9.67 14.33 -4.41
C GLN A 54 -8.75 15.15 -5.31
N GLU A 55 -9.29 16.19 -5.96
CA GLU A 55 -8.62 16.94 -7.04
C GLU A 55 -7.20 17.38 -6.68
N SER A 56 -7.01 17.97 -5.49
CA SER A 56 -5.70 18.44 -5.04
C SER A 56 -4.68 17.29 -4.89
N ARG A 57 -5.09 16.17 -4.28
CA ARG A 57 -4.22 14.99 -4.11
C ARG A 57 -3.95 14.30 -5.44
N LEU A 58 -4.94 14.26 -6.33
CA LEU A 58 -4.81 13.68 -7.66
C LEU A 58 -3.81 14.47 -8.51
N GLU A 59 -3.89 15.79 -8.54
CA GLU A 59 -2.91 16.61 -9.27
C GLU A 59 -1.50 16.49 -8.68
N LEU A 60 -1.37 16.41 -7.35
CA LEU A 60 -0.07 16.13 -6.72
C LEU A 60 0.52 14.79 -7.17
N MET A 61 -0.26 13.71 -7.13
CA MET A 61 0.20 12.38 -7.58
C MET A 61 0.57 12.38 -9.07
N LYS A 62 -0.22 13.04 -9.92
CA LYS A 62 0.10 13.20 -11.35
C LYS A 62 1.40 13.96 -11.57
N ASN A 63 1.62 15.04 -10.83
CA ASN A 63 2.83 15.84 -10.95
C ASN A 63 4.07 15.08 -10.45
N CYS A 64 3.96 14.36 -9.33
CA CYS A 64 5.02 13.48 -8.85
C CYS A 64 5.34 12.38 -9.88
N SER A 65 4.30 11.73 -10.43
CA SER A 65 4.46 10.70 -11.45
C SER A 65 5.18 11.22 -12.69
N ARG A 66 4.77 12.37 -13.23
CA ARG A 66 5.39 13.00 -14.40
C ARG A 66 6.82 13.48 -14.15
N ALA A 67 7.15 13.86 -12.93
CA ALA A 67 8.49 14.27 -12.56
C ALA A 67 9.45 13.07 -12.48
N GLN A 68 8.94 11.91 -12.04
CA GLN A 68 9.71 10.70 -11.75
C GLN A 68 9.70 9.66 -12.87
N HIS A 69 8.85 9.79 -13.90
CA HIS A 69 8.68 8.79 -14.95
C HIS A 69 8.58 9.41 -16.33
N ASP A 70 8.97 8.64 -17.36
CA ASP A 70 8.87 9.07 -18.76
C ASP A 70 7.43 9.09 -19.25
N SER A 71 6.54 8.44 -18.52
CA SER A 71 5.17 8.19 -18.91
C SER A 71 4.28 7.99 -17.70
N THR A 72 3.06 8.53 -17.78
CA THR A 72 2.06 8.44 -16.70
C THR A 72 0.74 7.96 -17.28
N LEU A 73 0.27 6.81 -16.80
CA LEU A 73 -1.08 6.32 -17.03
C LEU A 73 -1.97 6.81 -15.88
N LEU A 74 -3.10 7.44 -16.20
CA LEU A 74 -4.11 7.79 -15.22
C LEU A 74 -5.26 6.77 -15.30
N LEU A 75 -5.64 6.20 -14.16
CA LEU A 75 -6.80 5.33 -13.99
C LEU A 75 -7.76 6.00 -12.99
N ASP A 76 -8.73 6.73 -13.52
CA ASP A 76 -9.81 7.37 -12.76
C ASP A 76 -11.07 6.49 -12.83
N ARG A 77 -11.80 6.37 -11.72
CA ARG A 77 -13.14 5.77 -11.63
C ARG A 77 -14.13 6.24 -12.72
N ARG A 78 -13.98 7.44 -13.29
CA ARG A 78 -14.76 7.93 -14.45
C ARG A 78 -14.31 7.28 -15.77
N GLN A 79 -13.01 7.05 -15.94
CA GLN A 79 -12.42 6.40 -17.11
C GLN A 79 -12.64 4.88 -17.07
N LEU A 80 -12.76 4.29 -15.88
CA LEU A 80 -13.06 2.87 -15.67
C LEU A 80 -14.56 2.53 -15.81
N ARG A 81 -15.27 3.24 -16.71
CA ARG A 81 -16.71 3.03 -16.98
C ARG A 81 -16.92 2.56 -18.42
N PRO A 82 -16.84 1.25 -18.69
CA PRO A 82 -17.12 0.75 -20.03
C PRO A 82 -18.55 1.13 -20.43
N ALA A 83 -18.69 1.79 -21.58
CA ALA A 83 -19.96 2.32 -22.07
C ALA A 83 -20.72 3.21 -21.06
N GLY A 84 -20.00 3.91 -20.17
CA GLY A 84 -20.59 4.81 -19.17
C GLY A 84 -21.23 4.11 -17.97
N ARG A 85 -21.15 2.78 -17.87
CA ARG A 85 -21.74 1.99 -16.77
C ARG A 85 -20.86 2.04 -15.51
N THR A 86 -21.51 2.10 -14.35
CA THR A 86 -20.81 1.94 -13.07
C THR A 86 -20.59 0.45 -12.81
N LEU A 87 -19.35 0.06 -12.58
CA LEU A 87 -19.00 -1.33 -12.28
C LEU A 87 -19.15 -1.62 -10.78
N PRO A 88 -19.60 -2.84 -10.40
CA PRO A 88 -19.42 -3.38 -9.06
C PRO A 88 -17.94 -3.34 -8.65
N LEU A 89 -17.66 -3.26 -7.34
CA LEU A 89 -16.29 -3.14 -6.84
C LEU A 89 -15.36 -4.28 -7.33
N PRO A 90 -15.76 -5.57 -7.32
CA PRO A 90 -14.89 -6.63 -7.81
C PRO A 90 -14.47 -6.44 -9.28
N GLU A 91 -15.42 -6.10 -10.14
CA GLU A 91 -15.17 -5.85 -11.57
C GLU A 91 -14.30 -4.61 -11.79
N LEU A 92 -14.52 -3.54 -11.01
CA LEU A 92 -13.71 -2.33 -11.05
C LEU A 92 -12.24 -2.62 -10.68
N LEU A 93 -12.02 -3.42 -9.64
CA LEU A 93 -10.68 -3.81 -9.20
C LEU A 93 -10.00 -4.73 -10.20
N ASP A 94 -10.74 -5.64 -10.84
CA ASP A 94 -10.22 -6.53 -11.89
C ASP A 94 -9.79 -5.76 -13.13
N LEU A 95 -10.60 -4.81 -13.57
CA LEU A 95 -10.25 -3.93 -14.68
C LEU A 95 -9.04 -3.05 -14.33
N THR A 96 -8.99 -2.53 -13.09
CA THR A 96 -7.85 -1.72 -12.61
C THR A 96 -6.55 -2.54 -12.62
N ALA A 97 -6.59 -3.76 -12.06
CA ALA A 97 -5.46 -4.68 -12.07
C ALA A 97 -5.03 -4.99 -13.51
N THR A 98 -5.96 -5.30 -14.40
CA THR A 98 -5.67 -5.59 -15.82
C THR A 98 -4.93 -4.44 -16.51
N PHE A 99 -5.29 -3.17 -16.25
CA PHE A 99 -4.55 -2.03 -16.79
C PHE A 99 -3.16 -1.86 -16.19
N ILE A 100 -3.00 -2.13 -14.90
CA ILE A 100 -1.67 -2.14 -14.24
C ILE A 100 -0.82 -3.24 -14.87
N ASP A 101 -1.37 -4.43 -15.06
CA ASP A 101 -0.71 -5.60 -15.64
C ASP A 101 -0.26 -5.32 -17.07
N ALA A 102 -1.16 -4.77 -17.89
CA ALA A 102 -0.85 -4.34 -19.25
C ALA A 102 0.29 -3.31 -19.26
N ARG A 103 0.31 -2.39 -18.29
CA ARG A 103 1.39 -1.40 -18.20
C ARG A 103 2.72 -2.02 -17.81
N VAL A 104 2.73 -2.98 -16.88
CA VAL A 104 3.93 -3.75 -16.51
C VAL A 104 4.46 -4.53 -17.70
N ILE A 105 3.58 -5.20 -18.45
CA ILE A 105 3.95 -5.97 -19.65
C ILE A 105 4.53 -5.04 -20.74
N GLU A 106 3.91 -3.88 -20.97
CA GLU A 106 4.38 -2.90 -21.96
C GLU A 106 5.79 -2.39 -21.63
N GLN A 107 6.07 -2.12 -20.35
CA GLN A 107 7.41 -1.70 -19.91
C GLN A 107 8.44 -2.83 -20.01
N ARG A 108 8.01 -4.09 -19.96
CA ARG A 108 8.88 -5.29 -19.98
C ARG A 108 9.01 -5.97 -21.35
N GLY A 109 8.37 -5.44 -22.39
CA GLY A 109 8.13 -6.17 -23.65
C GLY A 109 9.36 -6.81 -24.32
N PRO A 110 9.17 -7.81 -25.19
CA PRO A 110 10.25 -8.60 -25.80
C PRO A 110 11.10 -7.85 -26.85
N ASN A 111 10.71 -6.64 -27.26
CA ASN A 111 11.38 -5.83 -28.30
C ASN A 111 12.26 -4.73 -27.72
N LEU A 112 12.66 -4.84 -26.47
CA LEU A 112 13.52 -3.85 -25.83
C LEU A 112 14.94 -3.97 -26.42
N ALA A 113 15.34 -2.94 -27.17
CA ALA A 113 16.67 -2.83 -27.77
C ALA A 113 17.78 -3.12 -26.73
N PRO A 114 18.91 -3.73 -27.13
CA PRO A 114 20.02 -4.06 -26.22
C PRO A 114 20.45 -2.79 -25.49
N GLY A 115 20.27 -2.78 -24.17
CA GLY A 115 20.47 -1.60 -23.30
C GLY A 115 19.26 -1.18 -22.48
N HIS A 116 18.09 -1.83 -22.61
CA HIS A 116 17.04 -1.68 -21.60
C HIS A 116 17.46 -2.33 -20.29
N ASP A 117 17.39 -1.52 -19.25
CA ASP A 117 17.53 -1.99 -17.89
C ASP A 117 16.26 -2.77 -17.52
N PRO A 118 16.34 -4.08 -17.22
CA PRO A 118 15.20 -4.86 -16.72
C PRO A 118 14.63 -4.30 -15.41
N SER A 119 15.31 -3.32 -14.80
CA SER A 119 14.86 -2.57 -13.62
C SER A 119 13.99 -1.34 -13.91
N SER A 120 13.52 -1.08 -15.15
CA SER A 120 12.61 0.04 -15.41
C SER A 120 11.29 -0.17 -14.64
N ALA A 121 11.27 0.38 -13.42
CA ALA A 121 10.25 0.08 -12.42
C ALA A 121 8.93 0.73 -12.80
N VAL A 122 7.85 -0.05 -12.70
CA VAL A 122 6.50 0.53 -12.68
C VAL A 122 6.21 0.97 -11.26
N SER A 123 5.77 2.22 -11.11
CA SER A 123 5.38 2.77 -9.81
C SER A 123 3.89 3.09 -9.80
N LEU A 124 3.18 2.55 -8.82
CA LEU A 124 1.76 2.79 -8.57
C LEU A 124 1.60 3.95 -7.59
N TYR A 125 0.78 4.93 -7.93
CA TYR A 125 0.42 6.08 -7.10
C TYR A 125 -1.05 5.94 -6.66
N PRO A 126 -1.33 5.19 -5.58
CA PRO A 126 -2.70 4.87 -5.20
C PRO A 126 -3.38 5.99 -4.40
N LEU A 127 -4.55 6.40 -4.86
CA LEU A 127 -5.55 7.18 -4.14
C LEU A 127 -6.82 6.34 -4.04
N VAL A 128 -6.76 5.36 -3.15
CA VAL A 128 -7.81 4.35 -2.96
C VAL A 128 -8.18 4.22 -1.48
N PRO A 129 -9.44 3.92 -1.15
CA PRO A 129 -9.82 3.49 0.20
C PRO A 129 -8.99 2.28 0.66
N LEU A 130 -8.73 2.13 1.96
CA LEU A 130 -7.86 1.05 2.47
C LEU A 130 -8.38 -0.35 2.12
N ARG A 131 -9.70 -0.56 2.19
CA ARG A 131 -10.36 -1.81 1.79
C ARG A 131 -10.11 -2.11 0.30
N ASP A 132 -10.38 -1.14 -0.56
CA ASP A 132 -10.18 -1.27 -2.00
C ASP A 132 -8.71 -1.51 -2.34
N GLY A 133 -7.79 -0.85 -1.62
CA GLY A 133 -6.35 -1.07 -1.73
C GLY A 133 -5.93 -2.49 -1.36
N PHE A 134 -6.43 -3.03 -0.25
CA PHE A 134 -6.19 -4.42 0.12
C PHE A 134 -6.71 -5.39 -0.95
N LEU A 135 -7.95 -5.20 -1.42
CA LEU A 135 -8.53 -6.05 -2.45
C LEU A 135 -7.80 -5.94 -3.80
N LEU A 136 -7.33 -4.73 -4.17
CA LEU A 136 -6.47 -4.52 -5.33
C LEU A 136 -5.15 -5.30 -5.19
N GLY A 137 -4.54 -5.24 -4.01
CA GLY A 137 -3.33 -6.02 -3.69
C GLY A 137 -3.51 -7.52 -3.92
N ARG A 138 -4.65 -8.08 -3.49
CA ARG A 138 -4.98 -9.50 -3.73
C ARG A 138 -5.01 -9.82 -5.23
N ARG A 139 -5.63 -8.95 -6.02
CA ARG A 139 -5.71 -9.12 -7.49
C ARG A 139 -4.35 -9.02 -8.16
N LEU A 140 -3.47 -8.13 -7.70
CA LEU A 140 -2.11 -7.97 -8.22
C LEU A 140 -1.16 -9.13 -7.87
N SER A 141 -1.59 -10.10 -7.05
CA SER A 141 -0.72 -11.18 -6.55
C SER A 141 -0.36 -12.26 -7.57
N TYR A 142 -1.10 -12.34 -8.69
CA TYR A 142 -1.09 -13.48 -9.59
C TYR A 142 0.04 -13.45 -10.64
N GLU A 143 0.59 -12.29 -11.03
CA GLU A 143 1.50 -12.22 -12.19
C GLU A 143 2.73 -11.29 -12.06
N HIS A 144 2.97 -10.66 -10.89
CA HIS A 144 3.97 -9.58 -10.81
C HIS A 144 5.08 -9.76 -9.79
N HIS A 145 6.26 -9.32 -10.22
CA HIS A 145 7.46 -9.13 -9.42
C HIS A 145 7.93 -7.71 -9.70
N ASP A 146 8.12 -6.86 -8.69
CA ASP A 146 8.72 -5.52 -8.76
C ASP A 146 7.80 -4.36 -9.18
N LEU A 147 6.62 -4.26 -8.53
CA LEU A 147 5.76 -3.06 -8.59
C LEU A 147 5.98 -2.19 -7.34
N THR A 148 6.44 -0.95 -7.52
CA THR A 148 6.63 -0.02 -6.39
C THR A 148 5.33 0.70 -6.06
N ILE A 149 4.83 0.53 -4.86
CA ILE A 149 3.64 1.24 -4.35
C ILE A 149 4.10 2.52 -3.66
N MET A 150 3.76 3.66 -4.27
CA MET A 150 4.14 4.99 -3.79
C MET A 150 3.24 5.44 -2.64
N TYR A 151 3.79 6.29 -1.78
CA TYR A 151 3.11 6.92 -0.66
C TYR A 151 3.15 8.44 -0.80
N LEU A 152 2.00 9.11 -0.70
CA LEU A 152 1.96 10.58 -0.66
C LEU A 152 2.25 11.05 0.76
N ASN A 153 3.46 11.55 0.97
CA ASN A 153 3.88 12.18 2.21
C ASN A 153 3.81 13.71 2.06
N GLY A 154 2.70 14.29 2.52
CA GLY A 154 2.44 15.72 2.32
C GLY A 154 2.27 16.05 0.85
N SER A 155 3.24 16.78 0.27
CA SER A 155 3.22 17.23 -1.13
C SER A 155 4.12 16.40 -2.06
N VAL A 156 4.79 15.36 -1.55
CA VAL A 156 5.75 14.55 -2.32
C VAL A 156 5.38 13.08 -2.25
N ALA A 157 5.52 12.37 -3.37
CA ALA A 157 5.40 10.93 -3.42
C ALA A 157 6.76 10.26 -3.18
N VAL A 158 6.81 9.33 -2.23
CA VAL A 158 7.99 8.53 -1.88
C VAL A 158 7.72 7.04 -2.09
N PRO A 159 8.74 6.21 -2.34
CA PRO A 159 8.56 4.75 -2.38
C PRO A 159 8.03 4.22 -1.04
N GLY A 160 6.92 3.50 -1.09
CA GLY A 160 6.27 2.91 0.08
C GLY A 160 6.62 1.43 0.24
N VAL A 161 6.19 0.56 -0.67
CA VAL A 161 6.49 -0.88 -0.60
C VAL A 161 6.74 -1.39 -2.01
N VAL A 162 7.71 -2.28 -2.21
CA VAL A 162 7.86 -3.01 -3.47
C VAL A 162 7.17 -4.36 -3.38
N LEU A 163 6.19 -4.61 -4.27
CA LEU A 163 5.56 -5.91 -4.41
C LEU A 163 6.48 -6.82 -5.21
N SER A 164 7.36 -7.53 -4.52
CA SER A 164 8.36 -8.43 -5.10
C SER A 164 8.46 -9.74 -4.31
N PRO A 165 9.08 -10.80 -4.87
CA PRO A 165 9.34 -12.04 -4.14
C PRO A 165 10.05 -11.84 -2.79
N GLN A 166 10.89 -10.81 -2.66
CA GLN A 166 11.59 -10.46 -1.42
C GLN A 166 10.62 -10.08 -0.30
N LEU A 167 9.46 -9.50 -0.62
CA LEU A 167 8.42 -9.20 0.36
C LEU A 167 7.77 -10.48 0.93
N ARG A 168 7.77 -11.59 0.17
CA ARG A 168 7.31 -12.91 0.64
C ARG A 168 8.38 -13.66 1.43
N ALA A 169 9.64 -13.23 1.38
CA ALA A 169 10.70 -13.86 2.14
C ALA A 169 10.40 -13.78 3.66
N PRO A 170 10.91 -14.73 4.45
CA PRO A 170 10.82 -14.67 5.91
C PRO A 170 11.34 -13.32 6.43
N LEU A 171 10.72 -12.82 7.51
CA LEU A 171 11.14 -11.60 8.18
C LEU A 171 12.55 -11.79 8.74
N ALA A 172 13.50 -10.99 8.27
CA ALA A 172 14.87 -11.04 8.76
C ALA A 172 14.97 -10.43 10.17
N ALA A 173 16.05 -10.74 10.91
CA ALA A 173 16.22 -10.30 12.29
C ALA A 173 16.35 -8.77 12.41
N ASP A 174 17.03 -8.14 11.47
CA ASP A 174 17.18 -6.68 11.34
C ASP A 174 15.85 -6.02 10.94
N GLU A 175 15.09 -6.60 10.01
CA GLU A 175 13.74 -6.14 9.66
C GLU A 175 12.79 -6.23 10.86
N ARG A 176 12.85 -7.31 11.63
CA ARG A 176 12.08 -7.46 12.88
C ARG A 176 12.47 -6.38 13.89
N ALA A 177 13.75 -6.23 14.17
CA ALA A 177 14.25 -5.23 15.10
C ALA A 177 13.79 -3.82 14.67
N HIS A 178 13.85 -3.52 13.37
CA HIS A 178 13.36 -2.26 12.80
C HIS A 178 11.86 -2.06 13.01
N ALA A 179 11.03 -3.06 12.69
CA ALA A 179 9.58 -3.01 12.92
C ALA A 179 9.24 -2.80 14.41
N GLU A 180 9.96 -3.46 15.31
CA GLU A 180 9.76 -3.36 16.76
C GLU A 180 10.15 -1.99 17.34
N THR A 181 10.95 -1.19 16.62
CA THR A 181 11.22 0.21 17.00
C THR A 181 9.99 1.10 16.83
N VAL A 182 9.13 0.81 15.86
CA VAL A 182 7.96 1.63 15.50
C VAL A 182 6.64 1.00 15.94
N LEU A 183 6.59 -0.30 16.26
CA LEU A 183 5.41 -1.05 16.69
C LEU A 183 5.46 -1.44 18.16
N HIS A 184 4.33 -1.37 18.86
CA HIS A 184 4.19 -1.95 20.19
C HIS A 184 4.46 -3.46 20.12
N PRO A 185 5.13 -4.06 21.12
CA PRO A 185 5.36 -5.49 21.16
C PRO A 185 4.01 -6.21 21.14
N VAL A 186 3.86 -7.17 20.23
CA VAL A 186 2.68 -8.02 20.18
C VAL A 186 2.84 -9.10 21.27
N PRO A 187 1.91 -9.23 22.22
CA PRO A 187 1.90 -10.35 23.16
C PRO A 187 1.86 -11.67 22.40
N ASP A 188 2.57 -12.69 22.90
CA ASP A 188 2.83 -13.98 22.24
C ASP A 188 1.79 -14.35 21.15
N PRO A 189 2.14 -14.23 19.85
CA PRO A 189 1.23 -14.54 18.76
C PRO A 189 0.82 -16.02 18.74
N SER A 190 1.54 -16.88 19.45
CA SER A 190 1.25 -18.32 19.58
C SER A 190 0.18 -18.60 20.63
N ASN A 191 -0.30 -17.61 21.38
CA ASN A 191 -1.36 -17.76 22.38
C ASN A 191 -2.43 -16.66 22.30
N PRO A 192 -3.30 -16.71 21.27
CA PRO A 192 -4.37 -15.74 21.08
C PRO A 192 -5.35 -15.73 22.27
N PRO A 193 -5.65 -14.57 22.90
CA PRO A 193 -6.63 -14.50 23.97
C PRO A 193 -8.05 -14.72 23.42
N PRO A 194 -8.76 -15.79 23.85
CA PRO A 194 -10.09 -16.10 23.33
C PRO A 194 -11.14 -15.10 23.83
N PHE A 195 -12.18 -14.87 23.03
CA PHE A 195 -13.41 -14.23 23.47
C PHE A 195 -14.30 -15.26 24.16
N GLN A 196 -14.36 -15.22 25.49
CA GLN A 196 -15.03 -16.23 26.33
C GLN A 196 -16.52 -16.49 26.01
N ALA A 197 -17.22 -15.52 25.44
CA ALA A 197 -18.65 -15.61 25.12
C ALA A 197 -18.94 -15.84 23.61
N CYS A 198 -17.93 -16.22 22.82
CA CYS A 198 -18.12 -16.47 21.40
C CYS A 198 -18.84 -17.82 21.17
N PRO A 199 -19.96 -17.86 20.43
CA PRO A 199 -20.63 -19.10 20.03
C PRO A 199 -19.67 -20.06 19.29
N VAL A 200 -19.83 -21.36 19.51
CA VAL A 200 -18.92 -22.41 19.01
C VAL A 200 -18.80 -22.35 17.48
N GLU A 201 -19.91 -22.11 16.81
CA GLU A 201 -20.01 -21.94 15.36
C GLU A 201 -19.17 -20.78 14.81
N HIS A 202 -18.74 -19.83 15.65
CA HIS A 202 -17.96 -18.65 15.25
C HIS A 202 -16.55 -18.62 15.86
N GLN A 203 -16.17 -19.65 16.62
CA GLN A 203 -14.83 -19.72 17.24
C GLN A 203 -13.72 -19.76 16.20
N HIS A 204 -13.99 -20.26 14.99
CA HIS A 204 -13.02 -20.32 13.89
C HIS A 204 -12.68 -18.95 13.27
N HIS A 205 -13.31 -17.86 13.71
CA HIS A 205 -13.00 -16.51 13.24
C HIS A 205 -11.89 -15.83 14.06
N LEU A 206 -10.94 -15.20 13.39
CA LEU A 206 -9.84 -14.44 14.00
C LEU A 206 -9.93 -12.95 13.62
N ALA A 207 -9.92 -12.06 14.61
CA ALA A 207 -9.83 -10.62 14.34
C ALA A 207 -8.38 -10.13 14.33
N LEU A 208 -7.92 -9.60 13.21
CA LEU A 208 -6.62 -8.93 13.08
C LEU A 208 -6.84 -7.41 13.08
N ILE A 209 -6.41 -6.74 14.15
CA ILE A 209 -6.59 -5.30 14.34
C ILE A 209 -5.24 -4.59 14.16
N VAL A 210 -5.13 -3.74 13.15
CA VAL A 210 -3.88 -3.08 12.73
C VAL A 210 -4.08 -1.56 12.75
N ARG A 211 -3.39 -0.88 13.67
CA ARG A 211 -3.44 0.59 13.84
C ARG A 211 -2.05 1.21 13.65
N LEU A 212 -1.78 1.69 12.45
CA LEU A 212 -0.49 2.29 12.04
C LEU A 212 -0.57 3.81 11.81
N SER A 213 -1.71 4.41 12.10
CA SER A 213 -1.96 5.86 11.99
C SER A 213 -2.88 6.32 13.11
N PRO A 214 -2.95 7.62 13.42
CA PRO A 214 -3.72 8.10 14.56
C PRO A 214 -5.20 7.90 14.31
N ALA A 215 -5.82 7.05 15.12
CA ALA A 215 -7.26 6.80 15.12
C ALA A 215 -7.66 6.39 16.54
N GLU A 216 -7.92 7.40 17.37
CA GLU A 216 -8.23 7.19 18.78
C GLU A 216 -9.51 6.36 18.94
N GLY A 217 -9.46 5.34 19.81
CA GLY A 217 -10.58 4.43 20.04
C GLY A 217 -10.77 3.37 18.93
N MET A 218 -10.04 3.42 17.82
CA MET A 218 -10.19 2.47 16.70
C MET A 218 -10.02 1.01 17.16
N THR A 219 -9.02 0.75 18.01
CA THR A 219 -8.72 -0.59 18.53
C THR A 219 -9.77 -1.10 19.50
N SER A 220 -10.26 -0.26 20.43
CA SER A 220 -11.31 -0.66 21.36
C SER A 220 -12.63 -0.90 20.64
N THR A 221 -12.98 -0.06 19.66
CA THR A 221 -14.15 -0.24 18.80
C THR A 221 -14.04 -1.51 17.96
N ALA A 222 -12.88 -1.78 17.34
CA ALA A 222 -12.65 -2.99 16.54
C ALA A 222 -12.74 -4.26 17.40
N ARG A 223 -12.14 -4.24 18.60
CA ARG A 223 -12.22 -5.35 19.56
C ARG A 223 -13.67 -5.57 20.02
N ALA A 224 -14.42 -4.51 20.28
CA ALA A 224 -15.83 -4.62 20.67
C ALA A 224 -16.69 -5.18 19.53
N PHE A 225 -16.48 -4.73 18.29
CA PHE A 225 -17.14 -5.25 17.09
C PHE A 225 -16.82 -6.73 16.90
N ALA A 226 -15.53 -7.09 16.89
CA ALA A 226 -15.06 -8.47 16.79
C ALA A 226 -15.68 -9.37 17.88
N ARG A 227 -15.75 -8.90 19.12
CA ARG A 227 -16.33 -9.69 20.23
C ARG A 227 -17.83 -9.93 20.08
N THR A 228 -18.57 -8.97 19.53
CA THR A 228 -20.04 -8.96 19.66
C THR A 228 -20.79 -9.22 18.36
N GLY A 229 -20.16 -9.03 17.20
CA GLY A 229 -20.88 -9.13 15.94
C GLY A 229 -21.87 -7.98 15.71
N SER A 230 -21.85 -6.93 16.54
CA SER A 230 -22.79 -5.80 16.42
C SER A 230 -22.10 -4.58 15.83
N VAL A 231 -22.87 -3.74 15.13
CA VAL A 231 -22.41 -2.44 14.65
C VAL A 231 -21.80 -1.63 15.80
N ARG A 232 -20.74 -0.87 15.50
CA ARG A 232 -20.06 -0.06 16.51
C ARG A 232 -19.86 1.36 16.02
N TRP A 233 -20.58 2.29 16.64
CA TRP A 233 -20.36 3.71 16.50
C TRP A 233 -19.05 4.13 17.16
N PRO A 234 -18.31 5.04 16.53
CA PRO A 234 -17.09 5.56 17.11
C PRO A 234 -17.41 6.48 18.30
N THR A 235 -16.65 6.36 19.38
CA THR A 235 -16.76 7.28 20.53
C THR A 235 -16.04 8.61 20.29
N THR A 236 -15.26 8.71 19.21
CA THR A 236 -14.45 9.88 18.85
C THR A 236 -14.62 10.19 17.36
N SER A 237 -14.44 11.45 16.96
CA SER A 237 -14.53 11.85 15.54
C SER A 237 -13.36 11.38 14.67
N ARG A 238 -12.38 10.67 15.24
CA ARG A 238 -11.12 10.30 14.57
C ARG A 238 -11.13 8.89 13.96
N HIS A 239 -12.23 8.16 14.06
CA HIS A 239 -12.48 6.93 13.31
C HIS A 239 -13.96 6.81 12.96
N THR A 240 -14.29 5.92 12.03
CA THR A 240 -15.61 5.91 11.37
C THR A 240 -16.55 4.83 11.89
N GLY A 241 -16.16 4.06 12.91
CA GLY A 241 -16.94 2.88 13.31
C GLY A 241 -16.90 1.75 12.29
N TYR A 242 -17.62 0.66 12.58
CA TYR A 242 -17.62 -0.57 11.79
C TYR A 242 -19.01 -1.10 11.56
N VAL A 243 -19.25 -1.56 10.33
CA VAL A 243 -20.47 -2.25 9.88
C VAL A 243 -20.11 -3.58 9.25
N PHE A 244 -21.05 -4.53 9.26
CA PHE A 244 -20.89 -5.79 8.53
C PHE A 244 -21.27 -5.62 7.06
N ASP A 245 -22.45 -5.05 6.83
CA ASP A 245 -22.96 -4.71 5.52
C ASP A 245 -23.13 -3.20 5.41
N SER A 246 -22.67 -2.61 4.31
CA SER A 246 -22.88 -1.19 4.04
C SER A 246 -24.33 -0.88 3.63
N ASP A 247 -25.03 -1.86 3.06
CA ASP A 247 -26.41 -1.72 2.61
C ASP A 247 -27.40 -1.93 3.77
N ASP A 248 -27.02 -2.74 4.76
CA ASP A 248 -27.73 -2.91 6.05
C ASP A 248 -26.77 -2.79 7.26
N PRO A 249 -26.46 -1.57 7.72
CA PRO A 249 -25.51 -1.33 8.81
C PRO A 249 -25.87 -2.03 10.13
N GLU A 250 -27.17 -2.24 10.38
CA GLU A 250 -27.66 -2.85 11.62
C GLU A 250 -27.73 -4.39 11.54
N ALA A 251 -27.44 -4.97 10.37
CA ALA A 251 -27.41 -6.41 10.19
C ALA A 251 -26.49 -7.06 11.25
N PRO A 252 -26.97 -8.07 11.97
CA PRO A 252 -26.15 -8.79 12.93
C PRO A 252 -25.05 -9.50 12.14
N GLY A 253 -23.81 -9.19 12.50
CA GLY A 253 -22.67 -9.93 12.01
C GLY A 253 -22.29 -11.07 12.91
N THR A 254 -21.36 -11.87 12.42
CA THR A 254 -20.84 -13.00 13.18
C THR A 254 -19.75 -12.50 14.14
N PRO A 255 -19.66 -12.90 15.40
CA PRO A 255 -18.52 -12.55 16.27
C PRO A 255 -17.24 -13.28 15.83
N CYS A 256 -16.11 -12.91 16.44
CA CYS A 256 -14.83 -13.60 16.32
C CYS A 256 -14.56 -14.46 17.56
N GLY A 257 -13.84 -15.58 17.40
CA GLY A 257 -13.38 -16.42 18.50
C GLY A 257 -12.17 -15.83 19.24
N THR A 258 -11.31 -15.11 18.53
CA THR A 258 -10.11 -14.49 19.10
C THR A 258 -9.75 -13.17 18.42
N HIS A 259 -8.74 -12.47 18.95
CA HIS A 259 -8.18 -11.28 18.32
C HIS A 259 -6.68 -11.10 18.55
N PHE A 260 -6.04 -10.40 17.62
CA PHE A 260 -4.72 -9.81 17.79
C PHE A 260 -4.74 -8.34 17.45
N THR A 261 -3.85 -7.60 18.10
CA THR A 261 -3.72 -6.16 17.91
C THR A 261 -2.26 -5.83 17.64
N ILE A 262 -2.02 -5.11 16.55
CA ILE A 262 -0.72 -4.58 16.16
C ILE A 262 -0.87 -3.06 16.05
N GLU A 263 -0.13 -2.32 16.86
CA GLU A 263 -0.24 -0.86 16.93
C GLU A 263 1.13 -0.19 16.74
N ALA A 264 1.14 0.94 16.05
CA ALA A 264 2.30 1.82 16.04
C ALA A 264 2.47 2.50 17.41
N ARG A 265 3.73 2.61 17.87
CA ARG A 265 4.14 3.40 19.05
C ARG A 265 4.12 4.89 18.82
N ILE A 266 4.22 5.26 17.55
CA ILE A 266 4.35 6.62 17.07
C ILE A 266 3.11 6.97 16.27
N ASP A 267 2.77 8.26 16.25
CA ASP A 267 1.58 8.73 15.56
C ASP A 267 1.61 8.42 14.06
N ARG A 268 2.78 8.48 13.43
CA ARG A 268 2.95 8.18 12.01
C ARG A 268 4.23 7.40 11.81
N LEU A 269 4.14 6.32 11.04
CA LEU A 269 5.31 5.57 10.60
C LEU A 269 6.23 6.48 9.77
N PRO A 270 7.56 6.36 9.93
CA PRO A 270 8.53 6.92 9.00
C PRO A 270 8.15 6.58 7.55
N PRO A 271 8.01 7.59 6.67
CA PRO A 271 7.52 7.39 5.32
C PRO A 271 8.66 6.96 4.39
N ASP A 272 9.27 5.82 4.70
CA ASP A 272 10.33 5.20 3.91
C ASP A 272 10.03 3.73 3.64
N GLN A 273 10.65 3.23 2.57
CA GLN A 273 10.37 1.90 2.04
C GLN A 273 10.72 0.79 3.03
N SER A 274 11.89 0.87 3.67
CA SER A 274 12.35 -0.18 4.58
C SER A 274 11.45 -0.31 5.80
N THR A 275 10.95 0.81 6.34
CA THR A 275 9.97 0.81 7.43
C THR A 275 8.67 0.14 7.02
N PHE A 276 8.10 0.50 5.88
CA PHE A 276 6.82 -0.06 5.43
C PHE A 276 6.93 -1.55 5.07
N GLU A 277 8.03 -1.97 4.44
CA GLU A 277 8.29 -3.38 4.13
C GLU A 277 8.49 -4.22 5.40
N ALA A 278 9.31 -3.75 6.34
CA ALA A 278 9.53 -4.42 7.62
C ALA A 278 8.22 -4.56 8.42
N VAL A 279 7.44 -3.49 8.53
CA VAL A 279 6.13 -3.50 9.21
C VAL A 279 5.15 -4.46 8.51
N THR A 280 5.11 -4.45 7.18
CA THR A 280 4.23 -5.35 6.40
C THR A 280 4.59 -6.81 6.65
N LYS A 281 5.89 -7.17 6.57
CA LYS A 281 6.37 -8.53 6.85
C LYS A 281 6.09 -8.93 8.29
N TYR A 282 6.30 -8.03 9.26
CA TYR A 282 6.00 -8.26 10.67
C TYR A 282 4.52 -8.57 10.90
N ILE A 283 3.62 -7.76 10.34
CA ILE A 283 2.16 -8.01 10.43
C ILE A 283 1.80 -9.36 9.83
N HIS A 284 2.33 -9.67 8.64
CA HIS A 284 2.05 -10.93 7.96
C HIS A 284 2.58 -12.13 8.76
N GLU A 285 3.75 -12.04 9.36
CA GLU A 285 4.29 -13.12 10.20
C GLU A 285 3.47 -13.32 11.47
N VAL A 286 3.18 -12.24 12.21
CA VAL A 286 2.34 -12.28 13.41
C VAL A 286 0.99 -12.91 13.11
N TRP A 287 0.35 -12.49 12.01
CA TRP A 287 -0.93 -13.05 11.59
C TRP A 287 -0.85 -14.54 11.23
N ARG A 288 0.18 -14.98 10.49
CA ARG A 288 0.34 -16.41 10.16
C ARG A 288 0.52 -17.26 11.41
N THR A 289 1.35 -16.81 12.34
CA THR A 289 1.60 -17.51 13.61
C THR A 289 0.32 -17.59 14.44
N ALA A 290 -0.38 -16.46 14.59
CA ALA A 290 -1.67 -16.36 15.25
C ALA A 290 -2.73 -17.28 14.65
N ARG A 291 -2.85 -17.29 13.32
CA ARG A 291 -3.79 -18.12 12.59
C ARG A 291 -3.49 -19.61 12.77
N ALA A 292 -2.22 -20.01 12.70
CA ALA A 292 -1.82 -21.40 12.90
C ALA A 292 -2.13 -21.88 14.33
N SER A 293 -1.73 -21.12 15.35
CA SER A 293 -2.04 -21.45 16.75
C SER A 293 -3.54 -21.52 17.02
N TRP A 294 -4.31 -20.59 16.47
CA TRP A 294 -5.76 -20.59 16.65
C TRP A 294 -6.45 -21.74 15.92
N ALA A 295 -5.94 -22.14 14.75
CA ALA A 295 -6.39 -23.32 14.01
C ALA A 295 -6.22 -24.61 14.84
N GLU A 296 -5.07 -24.75 15.51
CA GLU A 296 -4.81 -25.86 16.43
C GLU A 296 -5.77 -25.84 17.62
N THR A 297 -5.97 -24.67 18.23
CA THR A 297 -6.88 -24.48 19.38
C THR A 297 -8.31 -24.85 19.03
N CYS A 298 -8.79 -24.47 17.85
CA CYS A 298 -10.16 -24.75 17.40
C CYS A 298 -10.32 -26.11 16.71
N SER A 299 -9.24 -26.87 16.52
CA SER A 299 -9.23 -28.08 15.68
C SER A 299 -9.84 -27.86 14.28
N SER A 300 -9.61 -26.68 13.70
CA SER A 300 -10.18 -26.27 12.41
C SER A 300 -9.10 -25.74 11.48
N GLY A 301 -9.01 -26.30 10.27
CA GLY A 301 -8.14 -25.80 9.21
C GLY A 301 -8.66 -24.53 8.52
N ASN A 302 -9.93 -24.17 8.76
CA ASN A 302 -10.62 -23.09 8.07
C ASN A 302 -10.79 -21.88 8.98
N ILE A 303 -9.68 -21.24 9.34
CA ILE A 303 -9.73 -19.98 10.08
C ILE A 303 -10.02 -18.83 9.12
N GLU A 304 -11.14 -18.14 9.33
CA GLU A 304 -11.50 -16.93 8.60
C GLU A 304 -11.00 -15.71 9.37
N THR A 305 -10.29 -14.81 8.71
CA THR A 305 -9.75 -13.61 9.34
C THR A 305 -10.59 -12.39 9.01
N ARG A 306 -10.85 -11.55 10.01
CA ARG A 306 -11.37 -10.20 9.82
C ARG A 306 -10.29 -9.16 10.07
N LEU A 307 -9.99 -8.39 9.04
CA LEU A 307 -8.99 -7.33 9.09
C LEU A 307 -9.64 -5.99 9.39
N PHE A 308 -9.23 -5.39 10.50
CA PHE A 308 -9.52 -4.00 10.86
C PHE A 308 -8.22 -3.22 10.67
N ILE A 309 -8.13 -2.41 9.61
CA ILE A 309 -6.89 -1.70 9.29
C ILE A 309 -7.09 -0.19 9.26
N MET A 310 -6.16 0.52 9.87
CA MET A 310 -5.95 1.96 9.74
C MET A 310 -4.46 2.20 9.56
N GLY A 311 -4.03 2.74 8.42
CA GLY A 311 -2.61 2.93 8.14
C GLY A 311 -2.33 3.46 6.74
N PRO A 312 -1.04 3.51 6.35
CA PRO A 312 -0.63 3.85 5.00
C PRO A 312 -1.20 2.86 3.96
N THR A 313 -1.77 3.40 2.87
CA THR A 313 -2.31 2.61 1.74
C THR A 313 -1.32 1.58 1.18
N PRO A 314 0.00 1.86 1.05
CA PRO A 314 0.96 0.85 0.58
C PRO A 314 0.96 -0.43 1.42
N ILE A 315 0.86 -0.30 2.75
CA ILE A 315 0.83 -1.47 3.65
C ILE A 315 -0.46 -2.27 3.43
N ALA A 316 -1.61 -1.62 3.26
CA ALA A 316 -2.87 -2.31 2.97
C ALA A 316 -2.82 -3.10 1.64
N ILE A 317 -2.29 -2.49 0.57
CA ILE A 317 -2.09 -3.16 -0.73
C ILE A 317 -1.13 -4.34 -0.57
N ALA A 318 -0.02 -4.13 0.12
CA ALA A 318 1.00 -5.16 0.32
C ALA A 318 0.49 -6.36 1.13
N LEU A 319 -0.30 -6.12 2.18
CA LEU A 319 -0.97 -7.18 2.94
C LEU A 319 -1.94 -7.97 2.07
N GLY A 320 -2.74 -7.31 1.23
CA GLY A 320 -3.61 -7.99 0.28
C GLY A 320 -2.83 -8.86 -0.70
N TRP A 321 -1.70 -8.36 -1.19
CA TRP A 321 -0.83 -9.10 -2.09
C TRP A 321 -0.19 -10.34 -1.43
N LEU A 322 0.20 -10.24 -0.15
CA LEU A 322 0.76 -11.36 0.62
C LEU A 322 -0.28 -12.43 0.95
N THR A 323 -1.53 -12.01 1.21
CA THR A 323 -2.62 -12.88 1.72
C THR A 323 -3.64 -13.24 0.64
N ALA A 324 -3.28 -13.12 -0.63
CA ALA A 324 -4.22 -13.25 -1.74
C ALA A 324 -4.97 -14.60 -1.78
N ARG A 325 -4.33 -15.66 -1.29
CA ARG A 325 -4.87 -17.02 -1.24
C ARG A 325 -5.61 -17.35 0.05
N ASP A 326 -5.67 -16.41 0.99
CA ASP A 326 -6.26 -16.62 2.31
C ASP A 326 -7.69 -16.06 2.39
N ILE A 327 -8.45 -16.56 3.38
CA ILE A 327 -9.80 -16.09 3.68
C ILE A 327 -9.68 -14.94 4.68
N ILE A 328 -9.47 -13.74 4.12
CA ILE A 328 -9.45 -12.49 4.87
C ILE A 328 -10.54 -11.57 4.33
N ASP A 329 -11.47 -11.20 5.21
CA ASP A 329 -12.45 -10.16 4.98
C ASP A 329 -12.00 -8.85 5.63
N VAL A 330 -12.03 -7.74 4.88
CA VAL A 330 -11.66 -6.42 5.39
C VAL A 330 -12.93 -5.71 5.83
N VAL A 331 -13.05 -5.48 7.13
CA VAL A 331 -14.24 -4.90 7.72
C VAL A 331 -14.44 -3.47 7.23
N HIS A 332 -15.69 -3.15 6.91
CA HIS A 332 -16.08 -1.85 6.38
C HIS A 332 -16.01 -0.75 7.43
N HIS A 333 -15.41 0.37 7.03
CA HIS A 333 -15.37 1.62 7.78
C HIS A 333 -16.50 2.53 7.26
N GLU A 334 -17.42 2.99 8.12
CA GLU A 334 -18.60 3.73 7.68
C GLU A 334 -18.66 5.17 8.21
N LEU A 335 -18.23 6.13 7.40
CA LEU A 335 -18.20 7.56 7.77
C LEU A 335 -19.53 8.10 8.28
N ARG A 336 -20.68 7.55 7.84
CA ARG A 336 -22.01 7.97 8.31
C ARG A 336 -22.21 7.74 9.79
N LEU A 337 -21.57 6.75 10.41
CA LEU A 337 -21.68 6.48 11.85
C LEU A 337 -21.07 7.60 12.71
N VAL A 338 -20.18 8.43 12.16
CA VAL A 338 -19.66 9.62 12.84
C VAL A 338 -20.72 10.73 12.91
N ASN A 339 -21.61 10.77 11.91
CA ASN A 339 -22.57 11.85 11.71
C ASN A 339 -23.97 11.53 12.23
N SER A 340 -24.21 10.29 12.68
CA SER A 340 -25.48 9.83 13.22
C SER A 340 -25.30 9.43 14.70
N PRO A 341 -26.14 9.93 15.63
CA PRO A 341 -26.13 9.41 16.99
C PRO A 341 -26.52 7.92 16.98
N PRO A 342 -26.01 7.11 17.93
CA PRO A 342 -26.49 5.74 18.08
C PRO A 342 -28.01 5.77 18.31
N PRO A 343 -28.76 4.78 17.79
CA PRO A 343 -30.19 4.68 18.06
C PRO A 343 -30.41 4.65 19.57
N VAL A 344 -31.34 5.48 20.07
CA VAL A 344 -31.72 5.48 21.48
C VAL A 344 -32.35 4.11 21.76
N PRO A 345 -31.85 3.33 22.74
CA PRO A 345 -32.49 2.06 23.08
C PRO A 345 -33.94 2.34 23.48
N ASP A 346 -34.88 1.64 22.84
CA ASP A 346 -36.30 1.77 23.14
C ASP A 346 -36.51 1.56 24.65
N PRO A 347 -37.12 2.52 25.37
CA PRO A 347 -37.24 2.45 26.83
C PRO A 347 -38.18 1.34 27.34
N GLU A 348 -38.70 0.47 26.47
CA GLU A 348 -39.72 -0.51 26.82
C GLU A 348 -39.40 -1.94 26.37
N ILE A 349 -38.31 -2.53 26.87
CA ILE A 349 -38.31 -3.97 27.20
C ILE A 349 -37.51 -4.17 28.49
N ARG A 350 -38.21 -4.23 29.63
CA ARG A 350 -37.71 -4.74 30.91
C ARG A 350 -38.46 -5.99 31.31
#